data_AF-A0A662RHE1-F1
#
_entry.id   AF-A0A662RHE1-F1
#
_cell.length_a   1.000
_cell.length_b   1.000
_cell.length_c   1.000
_cell.angle_alpha   90.00
_cell.angle_beta   90.00
_cell.angle_gamma   90.00
#
_symmetry.space_group_name_H-M   'P 1'
#
loop_
_entity.id
_entity.type
_entity.pdbx_description
1 polymer ?
#
loop_
_entity_poly.entity_id
_entity_poly.type
_entity_poly.pdbx_seq_one_letter_code
_entity_poly.pdbx_strand_id
1 'polypeptide(L)'
;MSEKIPGWIERLLLPKLSEITGEIKALEAKIESVDNKVDVRIDAVEKGIASLRSETLTKFESADAKVESLRNEMLTKFEAVDDKIEGLRMEVTSRFDSLEARLPVMEKMAEFEVRLAEIEKKVTA
;
A
#
# COMPACT_ATOMS: atom_id res chain seq x y z
N MET A 1 30.91 -63.95 54.30
CA MET A 1 31.20 -62.88 55.28
C MET A 1 30.67 -61.60 54.70
N SER A 2 29.62 -61.01 55.27
CA SER A 2 29.16 -59.69 54.86
C SER A 2 30.05 -58.65 55.53
N GLU A 3 30.81 -57.90 54.74
CA GLU A 3 31.51 -56.72 55.23
C GLU A 3 30.45 -55.72 55.71
N LYS A 4 30.42 -55.45 57.02
CA LYS A 4 29.54 -54.43 57.59
C LYS A 4 30.02 -53.07 57.10
N ILE A 5 29.08 -52.26 56.62
CA ILE A 5 29.34 -50.88 56.22
C ILE A 5 29.97 -50.15 57.43
N PRO A 6 31.14 -49.50 57.26
CA PRO A 6 31.74 -48.72 58.33
C PRO A 6 30.78 -47.66 58.88
N GLY A 7 30.64 -47.56 60.21
CA GLY A 7 29.63 -46.68 60.84
C GLY A 7 29.76 -45.18 60.53
N TRP A 8 30.91 -44.72 60.02
CA TRP A 8 31.07 -43.35 59.53
C TRP A 8 30.29 -43.11 58.23
N ILE A 9 30.16 -44.12 57.37
CA ILE A 9 29.36 -44.07 56.14
C ILE A 9 27.88 -43.93 56.51
N GLU A 10 27.40 -44.69 57.49
CA GLU A 10 26.00 -44.61 57.95
C GLU A 10 25.66 -43.27 58.58
N ARG A 11 26.58 -42.69 59.39
CA ARG A 11 26.31 -41.45 60.13
C ARG A 11 26.53 -40.18 59.32
N LEU A 12 27.51 -40.15 58.42
CA LEU A 12 27.89 -38.94 57.68
C LEU A 12 27.43 -38.95 56.22
N LEU A 13 27.46 -40.10 55.54
CA LEU A 13 27.19 -40.16 54.10
C LEU A 13 25.71 -40.42 53.77
N LEU A 14 25.02 -41.31 54.50
CA LEU A 14 23.61 -41.60 54.22
C LEU A 14 22.70 -40.36 54.27
N PRO A 15 22.83 -39.43 55.24
CA PRO A 15 22.01 -38.22 55.26
C PRO A 15 22.23 -37.34 54.02
N LYS A 16 23.49 -37.17 53.60
CA LYS A 16 23.86 -36.39 52.41
C LYS A 16 23.33 -37.02 51.12
N LEU A 17 23.37 -38.35 51.01
CA LEU A 17 22.80 -39.06 49.86
C LEU A 17 21.27 -38.90 49.79
N SER A 18 20.58 -38.92 50.94
CA SER A 18 19.13 -38.67 50.99
C SER A 18 18.79 -37.23 50.61
N GLU A 19 19.59 -36.26 51.05
CA GLU A 19 19.46 -34.84 50.68
C GLU A 19 19.63 -34.64 49.17
N ILE A 20 20.73 -35.16 48.60
CA ILE A 20 20.98 -35.13 47.14
C ILE A 20 19.84 -35.79 46.36
N THR A 21 19.33 -36.93 46.84
CA THR A 21 18.18 -37.59 46.19
C THR A 21 16.94 -36.71 46.19
N GLY A 22 16.70 -35.97 47.28
CA GLY A 22 15.62 -34.99 47.37
C GLY A 22 15.81 -33.81 46.43
N GLU A 23 17.04 -33.27 46.35
CA GLU A 23 17.38 -32.20 45.43
C GLU A 23 17.22 -32.61 43.96
N ILE A 24 17.63 -33.82 43.59
CA ILE A 24 17.44 -34.37 42.24
C ILE A 24 15.94 -34.42 41.88
N LYS A 25 15.10 -34.96 42.76
CA LYS A 25 13.64 -34.99 42.53
C LYS A 25 13.05 -33.59 42.39
N ALA A 26 13.52 -32.63 43.19
CA ALA A 26 13.08 -31.24 43.10
C ALA A 26 13.53 -30.59 41.78
N LEU A 27 14.72 -30.93 41.27
CA LEU A 27 15.21 -30.47 39.98
C LEU A 27 14.42 -31.09 38.83
N GLU A 28 14.13 -32.39 38.86
CA GLU A 28 13.28 -33.07 37.86
C GLU A 28 11.92 -32.40 37.75
N ALA A 29 11.25 -32.13 38.88
CA ALA A 29 9.97 -31.44 38.90
C ALA A 29 10.06 -29.99 38.35
N LYS A 30 11.17 -29.29 38.62
CA LYS A 30 11.41 -27.95 38.04
C LYS A 30 11.65 -28.01 36.54
N ILE A 31 12.38 -29.02 36.06
CA ILE A 31 12.63 -29.23 34.62
C ILE A 31 11.31 -29.50 33.91
N GLU A 32 10.49 -30.42 34.42
CA GLU A 32 9.16 -30.70 33.87
C GLU A 32 8.26 -29.45 33.88
N SER A 33 8.30 -28.66 34.94
CA SER A 33 7.55 -27.40 34.99
C SER A 33 8.03 -26.37 33.96
N VAL A 34 9.34 -26.29 33.73
CA VAL A 34 9.92 -25.40 32.71
C VAL A 34 9.56 -25.88 31.30
N ASP A 35 9.66 -27.18 31.04
CA ASP A 35 9.34 -27.80 29.75
C ASP A 35 7.88 -27.49 29.36
N ASN A 36 6.93 -27.77 30.25
CA ASN A 36 5.52 -27.44 30.06
C ASN A 36 5.28 -25.93 29.81
N LYS A 37 6.01 -25.05 30.51
CA LYS A 37 5.89 -23.59 30.29
C LYS A 37 6.46 -23.17 28.95
N VAL A 38 7.52 -23.83 28.49
CA VAL A 38 8.12 -23.56 27.17
C VAL A 38 7.16 -24.00 26.08
N ASP A 39 6.57 -25.20 26.16
CA ASP A 39 5.58 -25.70 25.20
C ASP A 39 4.39 -24.76 25.08
N VAL A 40 3.78 -24.36 26.21
CA VAL A 40 2.65 -23.42 26.21
C VAL A 40 3.03 -22.08 25.58
N ARG A 41 4.26 -21.59 25.79
CA ARG A 41 4.73 -20.34 25.19
C ARG A 41 5.00 -20.49 23.70
N ILE A 42 5.53 -21.62 23.25
CA ILE A 42 5.74 -21.93 21.83
C ILE A 42 4.38 -21.96 21.13
N ASP A 43 3.40 -22.70 21.66
CA ASP A 43 2.04 -22.75 21.12
C ASP A 43 1.40 -21.36 21.00
N ALA A 44 1.58 -20.52 22.03
CA ALA A 44 1.05 -19.16 22.02
C ALA A 44 1.73 -18.29 20.95
N VAL A 45 3.05 -18.43 20.78
CA VAL A 45 3.81 -17.71 19.75
C VAL A 45 3.40 -18.18 18.35
N GLU A 46 3.25 -19.49 18.12
CA GLU A 46 2.82 -20.04 16.84
C GLU A 46 1.43 -19.54 16.44
N LYS A 47 0.48 -19.53 17.38
CA LYS A 47 -0.86 -18.95 17.17
C LYS A 47 -0.78 -17.45 16.87
N GLY A 48 0.06 -16.71 17.59
CA GLY A 48 0.31 -15.29 17.35
C GLY A 48 0.86 -15.02 15.94
N ILE A 49 1.84 -15.81 15.51
CA ILE A 49 2.43 -15.71 14.17
C ILE A 49 1.40 -16.05 13.09
N ALA A 50 0.61 -17.10 13.27
CA ALA A 50 -0.44 -17.48 12.33
C ALA A 50 -1.50 -16.37 12.17
N SER A 51 -1.92 -15.77 13.29
CA SER A 51 -2.86 -14.65 13.30
C SER A 51 -2.29 -13.43 12.58
N LEU A 52 -1.06 -13.02 12.92
CA LEU A 52 -0.38 -11.89 12.28
C LEU A 52 -0.20 -12.09 10.77
N ARG A 53 0.16 -13.32 10.35
CA ARG A 53 0.29 -13.67 8.94
C ARG A 53 -1.03 -13.55 8.20
N SER A 54 -2.12 -14.03 8.80
CA SER A 54 -3.47 -13.93 8.24
C SER A 54 -3.91 -12.48 8.09
N GLU A 55 -3.80 -11.68 9.17
CA GLU A 55 -4.15 -10.26 9.15
C GLU A 55 -3.33 -9.48 8.11
N THR A 56 -2.04 -9.78 8.02
CA THR A 56 -1.14 -9.14 7.05
C THR A 56 -1.56 -9.48 5.62
N LEU A 57 -1.86 -10.74 5.32
CA LEU A 57 -2.31 -11.17 3.99
C LEU A 57 -3.61 -10.46 3.60
N THR A 58 -4.60 -10.42 4.49
CA THR A 58 -5.87 -9.71 4.25
C THR A 58 -5.67 -8.22 4.01
N LYS A 59 -4.77 -7.57 4.75
CA LYS A 59 -4.45 -6.15 4.52
C LYS A 59 -3.77 -5.91 3.18
N PHE A 60 -2.88 -6.80 2.76
CA PHE A 60 -2.26 -6.72 1.43
C PHE A 60 -3.29 -6.89 0.31
N GLU A 61 -4.15 -7.92 0.39
CA GLU A 61 -5.22 -8.14 -0.59
C GLU A 61 -6.16 -6.93 -0.69
N SER A 62 -6.51 -6.31 0.46
CA SER A 62 -7.32 -5.09 0.47
C SER A 62 -6.59 -3.89 -0.15
N ALA A 63 -5.29 -3.76 0.09
CA ALA A 63 -4.48 -2.69 -0.49
C ALA A 63 -4.37 -2.86 -2.02
N ASP A 64 -4.10 -4.09 -2.49
CA ASP A 64 -4.02 -4.40 -3.92
C ASP A 64 -5.34 -4.08 -4.64
N ALA A 65 -6.49 -4.46 -4.05
CA ALA A 65 -7.80 -4.13 -4.59
C ALA A 65 -8.06 -2.61 -4.67
N LYS A 66 -7.63 -1.85 -3.66
CA LYS A 66 -7.75 -0.38 -3.67
C LYS A 66 -6.86 0.26 -4.73
N VAL A 67 -5.62 -0.22 -4.88
CA VAL A 67 -4.69 0.26 -5.90
C VAL A 67 -5.26 0.00 -7.29
N GLU A 68 -5.79 -1.19 -7.54
CA GLU A 68 -6.41 -1.54 -8.81
C GLU A 68 -7.64 -0.66 -9.11
N SER A 69 -8.50 -0.44 -8.11
CA SER A 69 -9.65 0.46 -8.24
C SER A 69 -9.23 1.90 -8.58
N LEU A 70 -8.22 2.44 -7.89
CA LEU A 70 -7.72 3.79 -8.15
C LEU A 70 -7.07 3.90 -9.54
N ARG A 71 -6.34 2.86 -9.97
CA ARG A 71 -5.74 2.80 -11.31
C ARG A 71 -6.81 2.86 -12.39
N ASN A 72 -7.88 2.08 -12.23
CA ASN A 72 -8.99 2.06 -13.19
C ASN A 72 -9.76 3.38 -13.21
N GLU A 73 -10.03 3.98 -12.05
CA GLU A 73 -10.67 5.30 -11.98
C GLU A 73 -9.82 6.39 -12.65
N MET A 74 -8.49 6.36 -12.44
CA MET A 74 -7.57 7.29 -13.11
C MET A 74 -7.57 7.10 -14.61
N LEU A 75 -7.55 5.86 -15.12
CA LEU A 75 -7.59 5.59 -16.54
C LEU A 75 -8.87 6.16 -17.18
N THR A 76 -10.04 5.88 -16.59
CA THR A 76 -11.32 6.44 -17.06
C THR A 76 -11.33 7.97 -17.04
N LYS A 77 -10.76 8.59 -16.00
CA LYS A 77 -10.67 10.06 -15.93
C LYS A 77 -9.74 10.64 -16.99
N PHE A 78 -8.63 9.98 -17.30
CA PHE A 78 -7.74 10.42 -18.37
C PHE A 78 -8.39 10.28 -19.75
N GLU A 79 -9.06 9.17 -20.03
CA GLU A 79 -9.84 8.98 -21.26
C GLU A 79 -10.88 10.10 -21.43
N ALA A 80 -11.64 10.42 -20.37
CA ALA A 80 -12.62 11.50 -20.41
C ALA A 80 -12.00 12.90 -20.62
N VAL A 81 -10.76 13.12 -20.14
CA VAL A 81 -10.02 14.36 -20.38
C VAL A 81 -9.53 14.42 -21.83
N ASP A 82 -9.01 13.31 -22.37
CA ASP A 82 -8.57 13.22 -23.76
C ASP A 82 -9.75 13.50 -24.72
N ASP A 83 -10.92 12.90 -24.47
CA ASP A 83 -12.14 13.16 -25.24
C ASP A 83 -12.56 14.63 -25.19
N LYS A 84 -12.48 15.26 -24.01
CA LYS A 84 -12.80 16.68 -23.86
C LYS A 84 -11.80 17.58 -24.59
N ILE A 85 -10.52 17.24 -24.55
CA ILE A 85 -9.48 17.96 -25.28
C ILE A 85 -9.71 17.85 -26.79
N GLU A 86 -10.06 16.66 -27.28
CA GLU A 86 -10.36 16.47 -28.70
C GLU A 86 -11.60 17.27 -29.12
N GLY A 87 -12.67 17.24 -28.32
CA GLY A 87 -13.85 18.07 -28.55
C GLY A 87 -13.54 19.58 -28.60
N LEU A 88 -12.71 20.08 -27.68
CA LEU A 88 -12.26 21.47 -27.69
C LEU A 88 -11.40 21.80 -28.92
N ARG A 89 -10.52 20.88 -29.34
CA ARG A 89 -9.72 21.05 -30.57
C ARG A 89 -10.61 21.17 -31.80
N MET A 90 -11.59 20.29 -31.94
CA MET A 90 -12.56 20.33 -33.04
C MET A 90 -13.35 21.65 -33.05
N GLU A 91 -13.81 22.11 -31.89
CA GLU A 91 -14.54 23.38 -31.77
C GLU A 91 -13.66 24.58 -32.18
N VAL A 92 -12.41 24.62 -31.71
CA VAL A 92 -11.46 25.69 -32.05
C VAL A 92 -11.16 25.70 -33.54
N THR A 93 -10.89 24.54 -34.14
CA THR A 93 -10.66 24.42 -35.59
C THR A 93 -11.86 24.93 -36.37
N SER A 94 -13.08 24.51 -36.03
CA SER A 94 -14.31 24.95 -36.69
C SER A 94 -14.52 26.47 -36.59
N ARG A 95 -14.25 27.07 -35.42
CA ARG A 95 -14.31 28.53 -35.25
C ARG A 95 -13.25 29.24 -36.07
N PHE A 96 -12.05 28.68 -36.18
CA PHE A 96 -10.97 29.23 -36.99
C PHE A 96 -11.33 29.19 -38.48
N ASP A 97 -11.80 28.04 -38.99
CA ASP A 97 -12.26 27.89 -40.36
C ASP A 97 -13.38 28.91 -40.70
N SER A 98 -14.30 29.13 -39.76
CA SER A 98 -15.37 30.14 -39.90
C SER A 98 -14.84 31.58 -39.96
N LEU A 99 -13.82 31.91 -39.15
CA LEU A 99 -13.16 33.21 -39.20
C LEU A 99 -12.38 33.40 -40.50
N GLU A 100 -11.64 32.38 -40.93
CA GLU A 100 -10.88 32.37 -42.18
C GLU A 100 -11.81 32.62 -43.38
N ALA A 101 -12.98 31.97 -43.41
CA ALA A 101 -13.99 32.19 -44.44
C ALA A 101 -14.55 33.62 -44.49
N ARG A 102 -14.45 34.40 -43.41
CA ARG A 102 -14.92 35.80 -43.35
C ARG A 102 -13.85 36.81 -43.78
N LEU A 103 -12.57 36.42 -43.84
CA LEU A 103 -11.48 37.33 -44.24
C LEU A 103 -11.70 37.96 -45.63
N PRO A 104 -12.09 37.22 -46.68
CA PRO A 104 -12.31 37.82 -48.01
C PRO A 104 -13.44 38.86 -48.04
N VAL A 105 -14.43 38.73 -47.15
CA VAL A 105 -15.51 39.72 -47.02
C VAL A 105 -14.97 41.00 -46.41
N MET A 106 -14.12 40.89 -45.38
CA MET A 106 -13.49 42.04 -44.74
C MET A 106 -12.53 42.76 -45.70
N GLU A 107 -11.77 42.02 -46.51
CA GLU A 107 -10.91 42.59 -47.55
C GLU A 107 -11.73 43.40 -48.56
N LYS A 108 -12.85 42.86 -49.05
CA LYS A 108 -13.76 43.58 -49.96
C LYS A 108 -14.38 44.83 -49.32
N MET A 109 -14.73 44.77 -48.03
CA MET A 109 -15.25 45.94 -47.31
C MET A 109 -14.19 47.05 -47.24
N ALA A 110 -12.94 46.71 -46.93
CA ALA A 110 -11.84 47.68 -46.92
C ALA A 110 -11.62 48.31 -48.31
N GLU A 111 -11.71 47.53 -49.40
CA GLU A 111 -11.64 48.08 -50.76
C GLU A 111 -12.78 49.07 -51.07
N PHE A 112 -14.00 48.77 -50.59
CA PHE A 112 -15.15 49.66 -50.77
C PHE A 112 -15.01 50.97 -49.98
N GLU A 113 -14.48 50.93 -48.76
CA GLU A 113 -14.20 52.14 -47.97
C GLU A 113 -13.24 53.07 -48.71
N VAL A 114 -12.17 52.53 -49.32
CA VAL A 114 -11.23 53.33 -50.13
C VAL A 114 -11.92 53.97 -51.32
N ARG A 115 -12.73 53.20 -52.07
CA ARG A 115 -13.46 53.73 -53.24
C ARG A 115 -14.48 54.79 -52.86
N LEU A 116 -15.16 54.62 -51.73
CA LEU A 116 -16.13 55.58 -51.23
C LEU A 116 -15.45 56.93 -50.93
N ALA A 117 -14.31 56.91 -50.24
CA ALA A 117 -13.53 58.11 -49.97
C ALA A 117 -13.06 58.82 -51.25
N GLU A 118 -12.67 58.07 -52.30
CA GLU A 118 -12.32 58.65 -53.59
C GLU A 118 -13.51 59.33 -54.28
N ILE A 119 -14.70 58.72 -54.22
CA ILE A 119 -15.93 59.28 -54.77
C ILE A 119 -16.31 60.55 -54.01
N GLU A 120 -16.27 60.54 -52.67
CA GLU A 120 -16.57 61.71 -51.83
C GLU A 120 -15.67 62.89 -52.18
N LYS A 121 -14.37 62.66 -52.41
CA LYS A 121 -13.43 63.69 -52.88
C LYS A 121 -13.80 64.24 -54.25
N LYS A 122 -14.25 63.40 -55.20
CA LYS A 122 -14.65 63.84 -56.55
C LYS A 122 -15.94 64.64 -56.56
N VAL A 123 -16.86 64.36 -55.65
CA VAL A 123 -18.16 65.07 -55.56
C VAL A 123 -18.03 66.42 -54.84
N THR A 124 -17.02 66.57 -53.98
CA THR A 124 -16.78 67.80 -53.20
C THR A 124 -15.78 68.77 -53.85
N ALA A 125 -15.12 68.36 -54.95
CA ALA A 125 -14.23 69.19 -55.77
C ALA A 125 -15.01 69.86 -56.92
#